data_AF-A0A7K2CR45-F1
#
_entry.id   AF-A0A7K2CR45-F1
#
_cell.length_a   1.000
_cell.length_b   1.000
_cell.length_c   1.000
_cell.angle_alpha   90.00
_cell.angle_beta   90.00
_cell.angle_gamma   90.00
#
_symmetry.space_group_name_H-M   'P 1'
#
loop_
_entity.id
_entity.type
_entity.pdbx_description
1 polymer ?
#
loop_
_entity_poly.entity_id
_entity_poly.type
_entity_poly.pdbx_seq_one_letter_code
_entity_poly.pdbx_strand_id
1 'polypeptide(L)' 'MNLGATELIIVLVILLVLFGGAKLPKLARSLGRAQKEFKEGVTEGTKAEDTTDEKPKDT' A
#
# COMPACT_ATOMS: atom_id res chain seq x y z
N MET A 1 -17.40 -23.71 -11.16
CA MET A 1 -18.22 -22.49 -11.14
C MET A 1 -17.26 -21.33 -11.06
N ASN A 2 -17.00 -20.67 -12.19
CA ASN A 2 -16.08 -19.54 -12.24
C ASN A 2 -16.87 -18.29 -11.89
N LEU A 3 -16.38 -17.49 -10.94
CA LEU A 3 -16.89 -16.14 -10.70
C LEU A 3 -16.66 -15.34 -11.99
N GLY A 4 -17.72 -15.14 -12.76
CA GLY A 4 -17.66 -14.35 -13.97
C GLY A 4 -17.53 -12.86 -13.64
N ALA A 5 -17.19 -12.07 -14.65
CA ALA A 5 -17.19 -10.62 -14.54
C ALA A 5 -18.54 -10.08 -14.02
N THR A 6 -19.64 -10.76 -14.37
CA THR A 6 -21.00 -10.43 -13.92
C THR A 6 -21.19 -10.62 -12.41
N GLU A 7 -20.80 -11.76 -11.83
CA GLU A 7 -20.89 -11.95 -10.37
C GLU A 7 -20.03 -10.93 -9.63
N LEU A 8 -18.82 -10.64 -10.14
CA LEU A 8 -17.93 -9.66 -9.54
C LEU A 8 -18.54 -8.25 -9.52
N ILE A 9 -19.21 -7.84 -10.59
CA ILE A 9 -19.92 -6.56 -10.67
C ILE A 9 -21.07 -6.52 -9.65
N ILE A 10 -21.85 -7.59 -9.52
CA ILE A 10 -22.97 -7.65 -8.56
C ILE A 10 -22.44 -7.49 -7.13
N VAL A 11 -21.37 -8.20 -6.78
CA VAL A 11 -20.72 -8.09 -5.46
C VAL A 11 -20.20 -6.68 -5.23
N LEU A 12 -19.57 -6.06 -6.24
CA LEU A 12 -19.08 -4.69 -6.17
C LEU A 12 -20.22 -3.70 -5.90
N VAL A 13 -21.36 -3.86 -6.58
CA VAL A 13 -22.55 -3.01 -6.39
C VAL A 13 -23.10 -3.16 -4.97
N ILE A 14 -23.20 -4.39 -4.45
CA ILE A 14 -23.64 -4.63 -3.07
C ILE A 14 -22.71 -3.93 -2.07
N LEU A 15 -21.39 -4.07 -2.24
CA LEU A 15 -20.40 -3.38 -1.41
C LEU A 15 -20.54 -1.86 -1.51
N LEU A 16 -20.76 -1.31 -2.71
CA LEU A 16 -20.98 0.11 -2.92
C LEU A 16 -22.25 0.62 -2.24
N VAL A 17 -23.31 -0.18 -2.16
CA VAL A 17 -24.55 0.19 -1.45
C VAL A 17 -24.35 0.16 0.06
N LEU A 18 -23.68 -0.87 0.59
CA LEU A 18 -23.45 -1.01 2.03
C LEU A 18 -22.47 0.03 2.58
N PHE A 19 -21.35 0.24 1.87
CA PHE A 19 -20.31 1.17 2.31
C PHE A 19 -20.50 2.59 1.73
N GLY A 20 -21.25 2.74 0.63
CA GLY A 20 -21.35 4.00 -0.10
C GLY A 20 -20.16 4.21 -1.06
N GLY A 21 -20.43 4.76 -2.25
CA GLY A 21 -19.43 5.00 -3.29
C GLY A 21 -18.24 5.88 -2.87
N ALA A 22 -18.41 6.71 -1.84
CA ALA A 22 -17.35 7.58 -1.33
C ALA A 22 -16.40 6.89 -0.32
N LYS A 23 -16.79 5.78 0.32
CA LYS A 23 -15.96 5.15 1.37
C LYS A 23 -14.86 4.27 0.80
N LEU A 24 -15.13 3.49 -0.25
CA LEU A 24 -14.14 2.68 -0.96
C LEU A 24 -12.90 3.48 -1.42
N PRO A 25 -13.05 4.60 -2.17
CA PRO A 25 -11.89 5.39 -2.58
C PRO A 25 -11.20 6.09 -1.41
N LYS A 26 -11.93 6.43 -0.34
CA LYS A 26 -11.34 7.02 0.87
C LYS A 26 -10.46 6.01 1.60
N LEU A 27 -10.92 4.77 1.74
CA LEU A 27 -10.15 3.66 2.34
C LEU A 27 -8.93 3.31 1.48
N ALA A 28 -9.08 3.24 0.15
CA ALA A 28 -7.96 2.99 -0.75
C ALA A 28 -6.89 4.09 -0.64
N ARG A 29 -7.29 5.36 -0.56
CA ARG A 29 -6.37 6.49 -0.36
C ARG A 29 -5.65 6.44 0.98
N SER A 30 -6.36 6.14 2.09
CA SER A 30 -5.73 6.04 3.41
C SER A 30 -4.78 4.84 3.50
N LEU A 31 -5.17 3.69 2.94
CA LEU A 31 -4.32 2.50 2.88
C LEU A 31 -3.09 2.74 1.99
N GLY A 32 -3.27 3.42 0.86
CA GLY A 32 -2.16 3.78 -0.03
C GLY A 32 -1.15 4.71 0.62
N ARG A 33 -1.61 5.71 1.40
CA ARG A 33 -0.74 6.57 2.22
C ARG A 33 0.03 5.75 3.25
N ALA A 34 -0.68 4.92 4.03
CA ALA A 34 -0.07 4.07 5.04
C ALA A 34 0.98 3.11 4.46
N GLN A 35 0.68 2.46 3.33
CA GLN A 35 1.62 1.59 2.62
C GLN A 35 2.86 2.36 2.13
N LYS A 36 2.67 3.59 1.64
CA LYS A 36 3.77 4.45 1.18
C LYS A 36 4.69 4.83 2.35
N GLU A 37 4.11 5.37 3.43
CA GLU A 37 4.86 5.77 4.63
C GLU A 37 5.56 4.57 5.28
N PHE A 38 4.90 3.41 5.33
CA PHE A 38 5.51 2.17 5.80
C PHE A 38 6.72 1.78 4.96
N LYS A 39 6.61 1.81 3.63
CA LYS A 39 7.72 1.47 2.73
C LYS A 39 8.87 2.47 2.84
N GLU A 40 8.58 3.76 2.98
CA GLU A 40 9.59 4.80 3.18
C GLU A 40 10.34 4.58 4.50
N GLY A 41 9.63 4.37 5.61
CA GLY A 41 10.25 4.10 6.91
C GLY A 41 11.08 2.83 6.97
N VAL A 42 10.62 1.74 6.33
CA VAL A 42 11.41 0.50 6.20
C VAL A 42 12.66 0.73 5.35
N THR A 43 12.54 1.45 4.23
CA THR A 43 13.68 1.74 3.34
C THR A 43 14.71 2.62 4.06
N GLU A 44 14.27 3.65 4.78
CA GLU A 44 15.16 4.54 5.53
C GLU A 44 15.84 3.81 6.69
N GLY A 45 15.12 2.92 7.39
CA GLY A 45 15.68 2.04 8.41
C GLY A 45 16.76 1.10 7.87
N THR A 46 16.51 0.45 6.73
CA THR A 46 17.52 -0.42 6.08
C THR A 46 18.71 0.38 5.54
N LYS A 47 18.49 1.58 5.00
CA LYS A 47 19.58 2.42 4.44
C LYS A 47 20.48 3.01 5.52
N ALA A 48 19.97 3.19 6.74
CA ALA A 48 20.75 3.59 7.90
C ALA A 48 21.74 2.51 8.37
N GLU A 49 21.44 1.23 8.12
CA GLU A 49 22.36 0.12 8.44
C GLU A 49 23.48 -0.05 7.40
N ASP A 50 23.30 0.42 6.15
CA ASP A 50 24.30 0.33 5.07
C ASP A 50 25.27 1.53 4.98
N THR A 51 25.12 2.58 5.80
CA THR A 51 26.02 3.77 5.80
C THR A 51 26.96 3.81 7.01
N THR A 52 27.51 2.65 7.41
CA THR A 52 28.64 2.61 8.38
C THR A 52 29.93 2.03 7.78
N ASP A 53 29.92 1.55 6.53
CA ASP A 53 31.11 0.98 5.89
C ASP A 53 31.51 1.78 4.64
N GLU A 54 32.24 2.88 4.82
CA GLU A 54 33.14 3.60 3.88
C GLU A 54 33.37 5.02 4.46
N LYS A 55 34.51 5.45 5.02
CA LYS A 55 35.93 5.58 4.59
C LYS A 55 36.69 6.29 5.77
N PRO A 56 38.04 6.46 5.85
CA PRO A 56 39.09 6.25 4.83
C PRO A 56 40.34 5.48 5.35
N LYS A 57 41.10 4.83 4.47
CA LYS A 57 42.52 4.53 4.73
C LYS A 57 43.38 5.33 3.74
N ASP A 58 43.66 6.56 4.13
CA ASP A 58 44.90 7.25 3.77
C ASP A 58 45.92 6.91 4.87
N THR A 59 46.91 6.07 4.56
CA THR A 59 48.30 6.02 5.09
C THR A 59 49.01 4.81 4.52
#